data_AF-A0A226DWV0-F1
#
_entry.id   AF-A0A226DWV0-F1
#
_cell.length_a   1.000
_cell.length_b   1.000
_cell.length_c   1.000
_cell.angle_alpha   90.00
_cell.angle_beta   90.00
_cell.angle_gamma   90.00
#
_symmetry.space_group_name_H-M   'P 1'
#
loop_
_entity.id
_entity.type
_entity.pdbx_description
1 polymer ?
#
loop_
_entity_poly.entity_id
_entity_poly.type
_entity_poly.pdbx_seq_one_letter_code
_entity_poly.pdbx_strand_id
1 'polypeptide(L)'
;MVVGGWILMSVILTNCYNGLMISSLNSPLPKANIPETFQDLICHDKSILKLYKLGANLTDWVLKTINEVPITEFKPFYSSTCFKLLSAPGGGLDFEFVESSHITIMKIMNRQRDILMASMLPALPAEQLMDDITMDDIIILLLGKGYNSLVPEIYDYLSKTAISFESMPRFRTSITDEVARCRKSVLVFDAFEVGFKFDDMTKQYYWTKFYKSKDILNFGLGGWTFLGEGQSKVPQYFQSLFESGIQMDESDIKFLGESSLAGSNLKKWRSSSPLKRHSLIAYFLQDFRNFRFHNRIQISSHARQPTTVTKFWT
;
A
#
# COMPACT_ATOMS: atom_id res chain seq x y z
N MET A 1 8.70 -51.86 32.44
CA MET A 1 8.05 -51.45 31.17
C MET A 1 8.17 -49.96 30.86
N VAL A 2 8.11 -49.06 31.86
CA VAL A 2 8.18 -47.60 31.64
C VAL A 2 9.44 -47.16 30.88
N VAL A 3 10.64 -47.60 31.29
CA VAL A 3 11.92 -47.21 30.65
C VAL A 3 11.99 -47.61 29.16
N GLY A 4 11.45 -48.77 28.78
CA GLY A 4 11.43 -49.22 27.39
C GLY A 4 10.58 -48.31 26.49
N GLY A 5 9.46 -47.80 27.00
CA GLY A 5 8.62 -46.83 26.28
C GLY A 5 9.33 -45.49 26.04
N TRP A 6 10.10 -45.01 27.02
CA TRP A 6 10.91 -43.80 26.87
C TRP A 6 11.99 -43.96 25.80
N ILE A 7 12.72 -45.08 25.79
CA ILE A 7 13.75 -45.35 24.80
C ILE A 7 13.15 -45.41 23.39
N LEU A 8 12.01 -46.09 23.22
CA LEU A 8 11.31 -46.16 21.93
C LEU A 8 10.89 -44.77 21.44
N MET A 9 10.33 -43.94 22.32
CA MET A 9 9.93 -42.58 21.98
C MET A 9 11.11 -41.70 21.59
N SER A 10 12.24 -41.79 22.30
CA SER A 10 13.46 -41.05 21.95
C SER A 10 13.97 -41.41 20.55
N VAL A 11 14.01 -42.71 20.21
CA VAL A 11 14.47 -43.15 18.88
C VAL A 11 13.54 -42.65 17.77
N ILE A 12 12.22 -42.73 17.96
CA ILE A 12 11.24 -42.24 16.98
C ILE A 12 11.40 -40.73 16.76
N LEU A 13 11.49 -39.95 17.84
CA LEU A 13 11.66 -38.50 17.75
C LEU A 13 12.97 -38.10 17.07
N THR A 14 14.08 -38.74 17.42
CA THR A 14 15.39 -38.47 16.80
C THR A 14 15.38 -38.81 15.30
N ASN A 15 14.78 -39.94 14.92
CA ASN A 15 14.68 -40.31 13.51
C ASN A 15 13.76 -39.37 12.71
N CYS A 16 12.62 -38.95 13.27
CA CYS A 16 11.75 -37.95 12.65
C CYS A 16 12.45 -36.59 12.51
N TYR A 17 13.18 -36.16 13.54
CA TYR A 17 13.96 -34.93 13.50
C TYR A 17 15.04 -34.96 12.42
N ASN A 18 15.83 -36.03 12.36
CA ASN A 18 16.86 -36.20 11.34
C ASN A 18 16.24 -36.24 9.93
N GLY A 19 15.11 -36.91 9.74
CA GLY A 19 14.38 -36.93 8.47
C GLY A 19 13.92 -35.53 8.02
N LEU A 20 13.33 -34.75 8.92
CA LEU A 20 12.92 -33.37 8.64
C LEU A 20 14.13 -32.46 8.34
N MET A 21 15.22 -32.60 9.11
CA MET A 21 16.42 -31.80 8.93
C MET A 21 17.11 -32.11 7.59
N ILE A 22 17.28 -33.39 7.25
CA ILE A 22 17.83 -33.83 5.96
C ILE A 22 16.94 -33.36 4.80
N SER A 23 15.61 -33.47 4.94
CA SER A 23 14.67 -33.01 3.91
C SER A 23 14.81 -31.50 3.66
N SER A 24 14.97 -30.71 4.72
CA SER A 24 15.20 -29.25 4.60
C SER A 24 16.56 -28.87 4.00
N LEU A 25 17.57 -29.72 4.12
CA LEU A 25 18.91 -29.52 3.55
C LEU A 25 19.01 -29.98 2.09
N ASN A 26 18.35 -31.09 1.74
CA ASN A 26 18.41 -31.67 0.39
C ASN A 26 17.35 -31.11 -0.58
N SER A 27 16.27 -30.56 -0.04
CA SER A 27 15.30 -29.76 -0.79
C SER A 27 15.32 -28.36 -0.19
N PRO A 28 16.40 -27.57 -0.41
CA PRO A 28 16.38 -26.18 -0.02
C PRO A 28 15.19 -25.58 -0.73
N LEU A 29 14.12 -25.29 0.05
CA LEU A 29 12.95 -24.59 -0.45
C LEU A 29 13.49 -23.42 -1.26
N PRO A 30 13.16 -23.28 -2.55
CA PRO A 30 13.76 -22.27 -3.40
C PRO A 30 13.31 -20.89 -2.91
N LYS A 31 13.96 -20.38 -1.86
CA LYS A 31 13.81 -19.02 -1.35
C LYS A 31 14.22 -18.01 -2.42
N ALA A 32 14.99 -18.45 -3.42
CA ALA A 32 15.52 -17.63 -4.49
C ALA A 32 14.45 -16.94 -5.36
N ASN A 33 13.20 -17.42 -5.35
CA ASN A 33 12.16 -16.89 -6.25
C ASN A 33 11.02 -16.14 -5.53
N ILE A 34 11.12 -15.98 -4.21
CA ILE A 34 10.13 -15.25 -3.42
C ILE A 34 10.52 -13.76 -3.45
N PRO A 35 9.77 -12.89 -4.15
CA PRO A 35 10.07 -11.47 -4.22
C PRO A 35 9.84 -10.84 -2.84
N GLU A 36 10.85 -10.24 -2.21
CA GLU A 36 10.66 -9.61 -0.89
C GLU A 36 10.26 -8.14 -1.00
N THR A 37 10.56 -7.53 -2.16
CA THR A 37 10.37 -6.11 -2.44
C THR A 37 9.64 -5.87 -3.77
N PHE A 38 9.08 -4.67 -3.95
CA PHE A 38 8.53 -4.24 -5.25
C PHE A 38 9.58 -4.19 -6.36
N GLN A 39 10.85 -3.98 -6.00
CA GLN A 39 11.96 -4.00 -6.97
C GLN A 39 12.16 -5.39 -7.58
N ASP A 40 11.88 -6.46 -6.81
CA ASP A 40 12.01 -7.84 -7.29
C ASP A 40 10.95 -8.21 -8.33
N LEU A 41 9.84 -7.47 -8.32
CA LEU A 41 8.68 -7.69 -9.19
C LEU A 41 8.80 -7.02 -10.56
N ILE A 42 9.78 -6.15 -10.73
CA ILE A 42 10.06 -5.51 -12.02
C ILE A 42 10.74 -6.54 -12.92
N CYS A 43 10.13 -6.96 -14.03
CA CYS A 43 10.76 -7.91 -14.93
C CYS A 43 11.75 -7.28 -15.91
N HIS A 44 11.36 -6.13 -16.46
CA HIS A 44 12.05 -5.44 -17.54
C HIS A 44 12.60 -4.10 -17.04
N ASP A 45 13.60 -3.58 -17.73
CA ASP A 45 14.16 -2.25 -17.45
C ASP A 45 14.73 -2.11 -16.01
N LYS A 46 15.15 -3.21 -15.36
CA LYS A 46 15.82 -3.18 -14.03
C LYS A 46 17.07 -2.28 -14.01
N SER A 47 17.70 -2.04 -15.16
CA SER A 47 18.82 -1.12 -15.30
C SER A 47 18.44 0.32 -14.95
N ILE A 48 17.18 0.73 -15.17
CA ILE A 48 16.69 2.07 -14.84
C ILE A 48 16.78 2.33 -13.33
N LEU A 49 16.44 1.33 -12.51
CA LEU A 49 16.61 1.44 -11.04
C LEU A 49 18.07 1.66 -10.65
N LYS A 50 19.00 0.98 -11.34
CA LYS A 50 20.45 1.14 -11.08
C LYS A 50 20.91 2.54 -11.49
N LEU A 51 20.49 3.02 -12.65
CA LEU A 51 20.81 4.36 -13.14
C LEU A 51 20.26 5.45 -12.20
N TYR A 52 19.02 5.30 -11.73
CA TYR A 52 18.42 6.21 -10.76
C TYR A 52 19.23 6.26 -9.45
N LYS A 53 19.62 5.10 -8.91
CA LYS A 53 20.47 5.01 -7.70
C LYS A 53 21.85 5.64 -7.88
N LEU A 54 22.36 5.69 -9.11
CA LEU A 54 23.62 6.35 -9.47
C LEU A 54 23.45 7.87 -9.69
N GLY A 55 22.24 8.42 -9.54
CA GLY A 55 21.97 9.84 -9.77
C GLY A 55 21.93 10.21 -11.26
N ALA A 56 21.71 9.25 -12.17
CA ALA A 56 21.57 9.56 -13.58
C ALA A 56 20.30 10.39 -13.83
N ASN A 57 20.38 11.37 -14.74
CA ASN A 57 19.22 12.12 -15.17
C ASN A 57 18.32 11.23 -16.05
N LEU A 58 17.13 10.89 -15.55
CA LEU A 58 16.16 10.03 -16.22
C LEU A 58 14.95 10.81 -16.76
N THR A 59 15.03 12.14 -16.86
CA THR A 59 13.92 13.00 -17.28
C THR A 59 13.27 12.51 -18.57
N ASP A 60 14.06 12.29 -19.63
CA ASP A 60 13.53 11.84 -20.92
C ASP A 60 12.84 10.48 -20.82
N TRP A 61 13.40 9.55 -20.05
CA TRP A 61 12.81 8.23 -19.82
C TRP A 61 11.48 8.32 -19.06
N VAL A 62 11.42 9.17 -18.02
CA VAL A 62 10.21 9.38 -17.22
C VAL A 62 9.12 9.98 -18.11
N LEU A 63 9.42 11.04 -18.86
CA LEU A 63 8.46 11.72 -19.74
C LEU A 63 7.97 10.79 -20.84
N LYS A 64 8.88 10.04 -21.47
CA LYS A 64 8.53 9.01 -22.45
C LYS A 64 7.60 7.96 -21.86
N THR A 65 7.94 7.44 -20.67
CA THR A 65 7.16 6.39 -20.00
C THR A 65 5.75 6.88 -19.65
N ILE A 66 5.61 8.12 -19.16
CA ILE A 66 4.30 8.72 -18.87
C ILE A 66 3.42 8.81 -20.12
N ASN A 67 4.01 9.17 -21.25
CA ASN A 67 3.28 9.25 -22.52
C ASN A 67 2.94 7.87 -23.10
N GLU A 68 3.75 6.85 -22.81
CA GLU A 68 3.53 5.47 -23.26
C GLU A 68 2.54 4.70 -22.41
N VAL A 69 2.43 4.98 -21.11
CA VAL A 69 1.47 4.32 -20.20
C VAL A 69 0.05 4.80 -20.57
N PRO A 70 -0.76 3.98 -21.25
CA PRO A 70 -2.10 4.39 -21.62
C PRO A 70 -2.93 4.32 -20.33
N ILE A 71 -3.22 5.48 -19.73
CA ILE A 71 -4.06 5.59 -18.52
C ILE A 71 -5.41 4.87 -18.72
N THR A 72 -5.83 4.69 -19.97
CA THR A 72 -7.14 4.15 -20.35
C THR A 72 -7.13 2.71 -20.89
N GLU A 73 -5.98 2.14 -21.26
CA GLU A 73 -5.89 0.83 -21.94
C GLU A 73 -4.80 -0.05 -21.32
N PHE A 74 -5.06 -0.58 -20.12
CA PHE A 74 -4.28 -1.68 -19.58
C PHE A 74 -4.64 -2.96 -20.34
N LYS A 75 -4.12 -3.15 -21.55
CA LYS A 75 -4.34 -4.42 -22.26
C LYS A 75 -3.73 -5.56 -21.44
N PRO A 76 -4.46 -6.67 -21.22
CA PRO A 76 -3.91 -7.80 -20.49
C PRO A 76 -2.71 -8.35 -21.27
N PHE A 77 -1.51 -8.10 -20.76
CA PHE A 77 -0.29 -8.65 -21.32
C PHE A 77 -0.02 -10.00 -20.66
N TYR A 78 -0.09 -11.07 -21.45
CA TYR A 78 0.24 -12.42 -21.00
C TYR A 78 1.74 -12.65 -21.12
N SER A 79 2.50 -12.12 -20.17
CA SER A 79 3.89 -12.52 -19.99
C SER A 79 3.94 -13.75 -19.08
N SER A 80 4.39 -14.89 -19.60
CA SER A 80 4.61 -16.11 -18.80
C SER A 80 5.80 -16.00 -17.85
N THR A 81 6.68 -15.01 -18.06
CA THR A 81 7.91 -14.85 -17.28
C THR A 81 7.71 -13.93 -16.07
N CYS A 82 6.74 -13.03 -16.13
CA CYS A 82 6.48 -11.99 -15.15
C CYS A 82 5.49 -12.35 -14.05
N PHE A 83 5.49 -11.55 -13.00
CA PHE A 83 4.44 -11.58 -11.99
C PHE A 83 3.20 -10.83 -12.49
N LYS A 84 2.04 -11.43 -12.31
CA LYS A 84 0.75 -10.74 -12.43
C LYS A 84 0.56 -9.85 -11.20
N LEU A 85 0.26 -8.57 -11.38
CA LEU A 85 0.15 -7.62 -10.29
C LEU A 85 -1.31 -7.24 -10.06
N LEU A 86 -2.08 -8.15 -9.47
CA LEU A 86 -3.50 -7.91 -9.22
C LEU A 86 -3.69 -6.82 -8.18
N SER A 87 -4.54 -5.84 -8.48
CA SER A 87 -4.88 -4.80 -7.54
C SER A 87 -6.28 -5.03 -6.96
N ALA A 88 -6.45 -4.72 -5.68
CA ALA A 88 -7.75 -4.69 -5.06
C ALA A 88 -8.63 -3.57 -5.64
N PRO A 89 -9.95 -3.76 -5.68
CA PRO A 89 -10.87 -2.67 -5.96
C PRO A 89 -10.88 -1.69 -4.78
N GLY A 90 -10.61 -0.42 -5.05
CA GLY A 90 -10.63 0.63 -4.04
C GLY A 90 -12.05 1.03 -3.64
N GLY A 91 -12.18 2.07 -2.82
CA GLY A 91 -13.48 2.66 -2.47
C GLY A 91 -14.18 3.35 -3.66
N GLY A 92 -13.46 3.61 -4.74
CA GLY A 92 -13.99 4.15 -6.00
C GLY A 92 -14.31 3.08 -7.05
N LEU A 93 -14.43 3.52 -8.30
CA LEU A 93 -14.60 2.62 -9.47
C LEU A 93 -13.27 2.02 -9.96
N ASP A 94 -12.15 2.47 -9.40
CA ASP A 94 -10.81 2.10 -9.85
C ASP A 94 -10.14 1.10 -8.89
N PHE A 95 -9.09 0.48 -9.40
CA PHE A 95 -8.22 -0.39 -8.64
C PHE A 95 -7.14 0.42 -7.92
N GLU A 96 -6.82 0.09 -6.67
CA GLU A 96 -5.92 0.88 -5.82
C GLU A 96 -4.53 1.16 -6.43
N PHE A 97 -3.91 0.17 -7.09
CA PHE A 97 -2.63 0.36 -7.77
C PHE A 97 -2.75 1.27 -8.99
N VAL A 98 -3.87 1.16 -9.72
CA VAL A 98 -4.14 2.00 -10.90
C VAL A 98 -4.32 3.44 -10.45
N GLU A 99 -5.08 3.67 -9.38
CA GLU A 99 -5.22 4.98 -8.75
C GLU A 99 -3.85 5.52 -8.29
N SER A 100 -3.04 4.69 -7.61
CA SER A 100 -1.68 5.05 -7.21
C SER A 100 -0.83 5.50 -8.40
N SER A 101 -0.88 4.72 -9.48
CA SER A 101 -0.14 5.00 -10.72
C SER A 101 -0.61 6.32 -11.34
N HIS A 102 -1.92 6.54 -11.38
CA HIS A 102 -2.50 7.78 -11.88
C HIS A 102 -2.07 9.00 -11.05
N ILE A 103 -2.11 8.90 -9.72
CA ILE A 103 -1.66 9.97 -8.81
C ILE A 103 -0.18 10.28 -9.04
N THR A 104 0.68 9.26 -9.16
CA THR A 104 2.11 9.44 -9.45
C THR A 104 2.33 10.13 -10.80
N ILE A 105 1.63 9.69 -11.85
CA ILE A 105 1.72 10.31 -13.18
C ILE A 105 1.28 11.78 -13.11
N MET A 106 0.14 12.06 -12.49
CA MET A 106 -0.38 13.42 -12.35
C MET A 106 0.55 14.31 -11.52
N LYS A 107 1.16 13.78 -10.46
CA LYS A 107 2.20 14.47 -9.67
C LYS A 107 3.36 14.91 -10.57
N ILE A 108 3.90 13.99 -11.37
CA ILE A 108 5.05 14.27 -12.25
C ILE A 108 4.67 15.25 -13.35
N MET A 109 3.52 15.08 -14.01
CA MET A 109 3.03 15.99 -15.05
C MET A 109 2.79 17.41 -14.52
N ASN A 110 2.19 17.53 -13.34
CA ASN A 110 2.00 18.84 -12.72
C ASN A 110 3.34 19.50 -12.40
N ARG A 111 4.31 18.73 -11.89
CA ARG A 111 5.65 19.25 -11.62
C ARG A 111 6.35 19.70 -12.89
N GLN A 112 6.25 18.93 -13.96
CA GLN A 112 6.78 19.30 -15.27
C GLN A 112 6.12 20.59 -15.79
N ARG A 113 4.80 20.74 -15.62
CA ARG A 113 4.09 21.97 -15.98
C ARG A 113 4.60 23.17 -15.18
N ASP A 114 4.81 23.02 -13.88
CA ASP A 114 5.36 24.07 -13.02
C ASP A 114 6.77 24.49 -13.46
N ILE A 115 7.63 23.52 -13.80
CA ILE A 115 8.98 23.78 -14.33
C ILE A 115 8.89 24.50 -15.69
N LEU A 116 8.01 24.06 -16.58
CA LEU A 116 7.82 24.71 -17.88
C LEU A 116 7.36 26.16 -17.72
N MET A 117 6.39 26.41 -16.84
CA MET A 117 5.92 27.76 -16.51
C MET A 117 7.01 28.61 -15.87
N ALA A 118 7.86 28.02 -15.01
CA ALA A 118 8.98 28.71 -14.39
C ALA A 118 10.11 29.00 -15.40
N SER A 119 10.35 28.14 -16.38
CA SER A 119 11.38 28.33 -17.42
C SER A 119 11.06 29.46 -18.40
N MET A 120 9.78 29.86 -18.51
CA MET A 120 9.39 31.08 -19.22
C MET A 120 9.86 32.35 -18.48
N LEU A 121 10.25 32.24 -17.21
CA LEU A 121 10.94 33.30 -16.47
C LEU A 121 12.46 33.14 -16.65
N PRO A 122 13.21 34.21 -16.92
CA PRO A 122 14.61 34.17 -17.38
C PRO A 122 15.67 33.69 -16.35
N ALA A 123 15.31 32.96 -15.29
CA ALA A 123 16.19 32.75 -14.14
C ALA A 123 16.32 31.32 -13.57
N LEU A 124 15.75 30.26 -14.16
CA LEU A 124 15.78 28.92 -13.55
C LEU A 124 16.38 27.80 -14.45
N PRO A 125 17.29 26.96 -13.92
CA PRO A 125 17.86 25.82 -14.64
C PRO A 125 16.90 24.63 -14.73
N ALA A 126 16.95 23.90 -15.85
CA ALA A 126 16.05 22.80 -16.20
C ALA A 126 16.28 21.47 -15.45
N GLU A 127 17.23 21.39 -14.52
CA GLU A 127 17.63 20.14 -13.84
C GLU A 127 16.71 19.70 -12.67
N GLN A 128 15.67 20.46 -12.33
CA GLN A 128 14.92 20.25 -11.07
C GLN A 128 13.90 19.10 -11.07
N LEU A 129 13.58 18.47 -12.20
CA LEU A 129 12.50 17.47 -12.21
C LEU A 129 12.85 16.23 -11.38
N MET A 130 14.09 15.76 -11.49
CA MET A 130 14.53 14.52 -10.85
C MET A 130 14.63 14.64 -9.32
N ASP A 131 14.77 15.87 -8.79
CA ASP A 131 14.86 16.11 -7.34
C ASP A 131 13.55 15.81 -6.59
N ASP A 132 12.41 15.89 -7.28
CA ASP A 132 11.07 15.67 -6.70
C ASP A 132 10.49 14.28 -6.96
N ILE A 133 11.12 13.54 -7.87
CA ILE A 133 10.75 12.17 -8.20
C ILE A 133 11.40 11.27 -7.15
N THR A 134 10.61 10.41 -6.51
CA THR A 134 11.13 9.46 -5.53
C THR A 134 11.44 8.11 -6.19
N MET A 135 12.18 7.25 -5.48
CA MET A 135 12.39 5.87 -5.92
C MET A 135 11.07 5.12 -6.09
N ASP A 136 10.08 5.37 -5.24
CA ASP A 136 8.75 4.78 -5.34
C ASP A 136 8.03 5.22 -6.61
N ASP A 137 8.15 6.49 -7.00
CA ASP A 137 7.58 6.99 -8.26
C ASP A 137 8.17 6.21 -9.47
N ILE A 138 9.49 5.98 -9.48
CA ILE A 138 10.16 5.18 -10.52
C ILE A 138 9.67 3.73 -10.52
N ILE A 139 9.53 3.11 -9.34
CA ILE A 139 9.01 1.74 -9.22
C ILE A 139 7.57 1.64 -9.72
N ILE A 140 6.71 2.60 -9.36
CA ILE A 140 5.32 2.68 -9.81
C ILE A 140 5.26 2.78 -11.34
N LEU A 141 6.05 3.67 -11.94
CA LEU A 141 6.13 3.81 -13.40
C LEU A 141 6.61 2.53 -14.09
N LEU A 142 7.64 1.86 -13.55
CA LEU A 142 8.15 0.60 -14.10
C LEU A 142 7.13 -0.54 -14.02
N LEU A 143 6.41 -0.64 -12.90
CA LEU A 143 5.36 -1.64 -12.72
C LEU A 143 4.14 -1.35 -13.60
N GLY A 144 3.84 -0.07 -13.85
CA GLY A 144 2.72 0.42 -14.65
C GLY A 144 2.92 0.41 -16.17
N LYS A 145 4.15 0.18 -16.68
CA LYS A 145 4.50 0.20 -18.12
C LYS A 145 3.81 -0.89 -18.98
N GLY A 146 2.98 -1.75 -18.38
CA GLY A 146 2.16 -2.73 -19.09
C GLY A 146 2.80 -4.13 -19.24
N TYR A 147 3.97 -4.37 -18.65
CA TYR A 147 4.55 -5.72 -18.59
C TYR A 147 3.83 -6.63 -17.59
N ASN A 148 3.14 -6.03 -16.61
CA ASN A 148 2.36 -6.73 -15.60
C ASN A 148 0.87 -6.51 -15.86
N SER A 149 0.07 -7.57 -15.80
CA SER A 149 -1.38 -7.42 -15.80
C SER A 149 -1.84 -6.91 -14.43
N LEU A 150 -2.53 -5.77 -14.41
CA LEU A 150 -2.97 -5.10 -13.18
C LEU A 150 -4.36 -5.52 -12.68
N VAL A 151 -5.14 -6.14 -13.58
CA VAL A 151 -6.54 -6.54 -13.34
C VAL A 151 -6.71 -8.05 -13.48
N PRO A 152 -7.78 -8.63 -12.89
CA PRO A 152 -8.11 -10.04 -13.07
C PRO A 152 -8.48 -10.37 -14.52
N GLU A 153 -8.31 -11.63 -14.92
CA GLU A 153 -8.61 -12.10 -16.30
C GLU A 153 -10.08 -11.87 -16.72
N ILE A 154 -11.00 -11.88 -15.76
CA ILE A 154 -12.44 -11.69 -16.02
C ILE A 154 -12.81 -10.24 -16.35
N TYR A 155 -11.88 -9.30 -16.16
CA TYR A 155 -12.13 -7.89 -16.39
C TYR A 155 -12.05 -7.58 -17.89
N ASP A 156 -13.21 -7.55 -18.55
CA ASP A 156 -13.31 -7.11 -19.95
C ASP A 156 -13.32 -5.57 -20.02
N TYR A 157 -12.22 -5.02 -20.52
CA TYR A 157 -12.06 -3.57 -20.70
C TYR A 157 -13.09 -2.96 -21.66
N LEU A 158 -13.69 -3.76 -22.54
CA LEU A 158 -14.65 -3.29 -23.53
C LEU A 158 -16.01 -2.93 -22.91
N SER A 159 -16.30 -3.38 -21.68
CA SER A 159 -17.55 -3.06 -20.96
C SER A 159 -17.37 -1.97 -19.90
N LYS A 160 -16.46 -0.99 -20.15
CA LYS A 160 -16.16 0.14 -19.25
C LYS A 160 -17.39 0.90 -18.74
N THR A 161 -18.53 0.77 -19.42
CA THR A 161 -19.80 1.42 -19.10
C THR A 161 -20.54 0.87 -17.87
N ALA A 162 -20.09 -0.20 -17.19
CA ALA A 162 -20.77 -0.67 -15.99
C ALA A 162 -19.92 -1.52 -15.02
N ILE A 163 -18.84 -0.99 -14.44
CA ILE A 163 -18.46 -1.46 -13.10
C ILE A 163 -19.55 -0.94 -12.16
N SER A 164 -20.67 -1.64 -12.08
CA SER A 164 -21.68 -1.31 -11.08
C SER A 164 -21.16 -1.75 -9.72
N PHE A 165 -21.59 -1.06 -8.66
CA PHE A 165 -21.29 -1.45 -7.29
C PHE A 165 -21.67 -2.93 -7.00
N GLU A 166 -22.66 -3.48 -7.72
CA GLU A 166 -23.10 -4.88 -7.60
C GLU A 166 -22.06 -5.89 -8.13
N SER A 167 -21.16 -5.48 -9.02
CA SER A 167 -20.12 -6.33 -9.59
C SER A 167 -18.88 -6.47 -8.69
N MET A 168 -18.69 -5.55 -7.74
CA MET A 168 -17.50 -5.52 -6.88
C MET A 168 -17.27 -6.80 -6.06
N PRO A 169 -18.29 -7.44 -5.45
CA PRO A 169 -18.10 -8.72 -4.78
C PRO A 169 -17.56 -9.81 -5.71
N ARG A 170 -18.02 -9.86 -6.98
CA ARG A 170 -17.52 -10.83 -7.96
C ARG A 170 -16.06 -10.58 -8.31
N PHE A 171 -15.65 -9.32 -8.47
CA PHE A 171 -14.25 -8.99 -8.71
C PHE A 171 -13.36 -9.37 -7.54
N ARG A 172 -13.79 -9.10 -6.31
CA ARG A 172 -13.04 -9.49 -5.11
C ARG A 172 -12.81 -11.00 -5.06
N THR A 173 -13.85 -11.80 -5.27
CA THR A 173 -13.73 -13.27 -5.30
C THR A 173 -12.85 -13.75 -6.45
N SER A 174 -13.00 -13.18 -7.65
CA SER A 174 -12.17 -13.55 -8.80
C SER A 174 -10.70 -13.25 -8.58
N ILE A 175 -10.38 -12.13 -7.94
CA ILE A 175 -9.00 -11.74 -7.61
C ILE A 175 -8.41 -12.69 -6.57
N THR A 176 -9.15 -12.97 -5.49
CA THR A 176 -8.67 -13.90 -4.45
C THR A 176 -8.46 -15.31 -4.99
N ASP A 177 -9.39 -15.79 -5.82
CA ASP A 177 -9.29 -17.10 -6.47
C ASP A 177 -8.10 -17.16 -7.43
N GLU A 178 -7.85 -16.08 -8.19
CA GLU A 178 -6.72 -16.03 -9.11
C GLU A 178 -5.37 -16.07 -8.36
N VAL A 179 -5.25 -15.37 -7.24
CA VAL A 179 -4.05 -15.38 -6.40
C VAL A 179 -3.86 -16.74 -5.72
N ALA A 180 -4.96 -17.34 -5.27
CA ALA A 180 -4.95 -18.65 -4.61
C ALA A 180 -4.57 -19.80 -5.57
N ARG A 181 -4.79 -19.65 -6.88
CA ARG A 181 -4.38 -20.63 -7.91
C ARG A 181 -2.86 -20.75 -8.07
N CYS A 182 -2.06 -20.06 -7.26
CA CYS A 182 -0.61 -20.27 -7.14
C CYS A 182 0.15 -20.05 -8.46
N ARG A 183 -0.26 -19.02 -9.20
CA ARG A 183 0.55 -18.48 -10.30
C ARG A 183 1.50 -17.43 -9.72
N LYS A 184 2.55 -17.06 -10.46
CA LYS A 184 3.38 -15.87 -10.19
C LYS A 184 2.49 -14.63 -10.14
N SER A 185 1.83 -14.41 -9.03
CA SER A 185 0.76 -13.44 -8.86
C SER A 185 0.95 -12.75 -7.54
N VAL A 186 0.68 -11.46 -7.57
CA VAL A 186 0.92 -10.56 -6.46
C VAL A 186 -0.33 -9.74 -6.29
N LEU A 187 -0.89 -9.79 -5.09
CA LEU A 187 -2.05 -9.00 -4.75
C LEU A 187 -1.62 -7.74 -4.02
N VAL A 188 -2.03 -6.59 -4.55
CA VAL A 188 -1.79 -5.24 -4.07
C VAL A 188 -3.00 -4.75 -3.31
N PHE A 189 -2.78 -4.29 -2.08
CA PHE A 189 -3.79 -3.72 -1.19
C PHE A 189 -3.23 -2.51 -0.42
N ASP A 190 -4.14 -1.71 0.16
CA ASP A 190 -3.84 -0.75 1.20
C ASP A 190 -3.16 -1.42 2.42
N ALA A 191 -2.04 -0.85 2.88
CA ALA A 191 -1.23 -1.35 4.00
C ALA A 191 -1.99 -1.54 5.30
N PHE A 192 -3.07 -0.80 5.51
CA PHE A 192 -3.92 -0.96 6.68
C PHE A 192 -4.78 -2.22 6.58
N GLU A 193 -5.25 -2.59 5.39
CA GLU A 193 -6.08 -3.77 5.16
C GLU A 193 -5.27 -5.06 4.96
N VAL A 194 -4.02 -4.92 4.55
CA VAL A 194 -3.09 -6.00 4.22
C VAL A 194 -3.01 -7.04 5.33
N GLY A 195 -2.84 -6.63 6.60
CA GLY A 195 -2.77 -7.57 7.72
C GLY A 195 -4.01 -8.46 7.82
N PHE A 196 -5.20 -7.86 7.79
CA PHE A 196 -6.46 -8.59 7.88
C PHE A 196 -6.67 -9.50 6.68
N LYS A 197 -6.36 -9.02 5.48
CA LYS A 197 -6.56 -9.80 4.26
C LYS A 197 -5.59 -10.98 4.15
N PHE A 198 -4.36 -10.83 4.64
CA PHE A 198 -3.42 -11.94 4.75
C PHE A 198 -3.95 -13.08 5.60
N ASP A 199 -4.46 -12.74 6.78
CA ASP A 199 -4.96 -13.70 7.74
C ASP A 199 -6.20 -14.41 7.20
N ASP A 200 -7.10 -13.66 6.54
CA ASP A 200 -8.27 -14.18 5.84
C ASP A 200 -7.87 -15.20 4.75
N MET A 201 -6.97 -14.82 3.84
CA MET A 201 -6.52 -15.70 2.75
C MET A 201 -5.79 -16.94 3.27
N THR A 202 -4.94 -16.79 4.29
CA THR A 202 -4.20 -17.92 4.89
C THR A 202 -5.14 -18.92 5.55
N LYS A 203 -6.24 -18.46 6.16
CA LYS A 203 -7.28 -19.32 6.73
C LYS A 203 -8.12 -19.98 5.65
N GLN A 204 -8.53 -19.22 4.63
CA GLN A 204 -9.41 -19.70 3.56
C GLN A 204 -8.72 -20.73 2.67
N TYR A 205 -7.44 -20.52 2.34
CA TYR A 205 -6.66 -21.39 1.46
C TYR A 205 -5.48 -22.00 2.21
N TYR A 206 -5.77 -22.79 3.26
CA TYR A 206 -4.76 -23.36 4.18
C TYR A 206 -3.69 -24.24 3.52
N TRP A 207 -3.95 -24.76 2.32
CA TRP A 207 -3.01 -25.57 1.54
C TRP A 207 -2.01 -24.71 0.73
N THR A 208 -2.28 -23.41 0.60
CA THR A 208 -1.45 -22.47 -0.13
C THR A 208 -0.64 -21.62 0.85
N LYS A 209 0.66 -21.45 0.59
CA LYS A 209 1.51 -20.58 1.40
C LYS A 209 1.50 -19.18 0.83
N PHE A 210 1.05 -18.22 1.63
CA PHE A 210 1.14 -16.81 1.28
C PHE A 210 2.33 -16.17 1.98
N TYR A 211 2.91 -15.16 1.33
CA TYR A 211 4.00 -14.38 1.85
C TYR A 211 3.67 -12.90 1.78
N LYS A 212 4.12 -12.13 2.78
CA LYS A 212 3.91 -10.69 2.88
C LYS A 212 5.18 -9.94 2.50
N SER A 213 5.03 -8.87 1.70
CA SER A 213 6.14 -7.96 1.36
C SER A 213 6.74 -7.32 2.61
N LYS A 214 8.06 -7.05 2.57
CA LYS A 214 8.73 -6.28 3.61
C LYS A 214 8.60 -4.77 3.39
N ASP A 215 8.30 -4.37 2.17
CA ASP A 215 8.21 -2.99 1.75
C ASP A 215 6.78 -2.56 1.42
N ILE A 216 6.64 -1.25 1.34
CA ILE A 216 5.38 -0.56 1.16
C ILE A 216 5.66 0.57 0.16
N LEU A 217 4.89 0.67 -0.91
CA LEU A 217 5.05 1.77 -1.87
C LEU A 217 4.27 3.02 -1.44
N ASN A 218 4.86 4.18 -1.74
CA ASN A 218 4.25 5.49 -1.60
C ASN A 218 3.68 5.68 -0.19
N PHE A 219 4.46 5.28 0.82
CA PHE A 219 4.06 5.38 2.21
C PHE A 219 3.93 6.85 2.61
N GLY A 220 2.71 7.36 2.54
CA GLY A 220 2.36 8.66 3.08
C GLY A 220 1.98 8.48 4.55
N LEU A 221 2.66 9.21 5.41
CA LEU A 221 2.25 9.30 6.79
C LEU A 221 1.02 10.19 6.89
N GLY A 222 -0.13 9.56 7.13
CA GLY A 222 -1.31 10.24 7.61
C GLY A 222 -1.13 10.62 9.08
N GLY A 223 -1.51 11.84 9.42
CA GLY A 223 -1.45 12.35 10.79
C GLY A 223 -2.54 13.36 11.06
N TRP A 224 -2.75 13.61 12.35
CA TRP A 224 -3.62 14.67 12.83
C TRP A 224 -2.77 15.86 13.23
N THR A 225 -3.18 17.06 12.82
CA THR A 225 -2.55 18.30 13.26
C THR A 225 -3.59 19.17 13.94
N PHE A 226 -3.26 19.65 15.13
CA PHE A 226 -4.10 20.57 15.89
C PHE A 226 -3.66 22.00 15.56
N LEU A 227 -4.58 22.80 15.00
CA LEU A 227 -4.32 24.21 14.72
C LEU A 227 -4.91 25.07 15.83
N GLY A 228 -4.14 26.07 16.27
CA GLY A 228 -4.57 27.00 17.32
C GLY A 228 -4.65 26.37 18.72
N GLU A 229 -3.80 25.38 19.01
CA GLU A 229 -3.83 24.65 20.28
C GLU A 229 -3.61 25.56 21.50
N GLY A 230 -2.77 26.60 21.40
CA GLY A 230 -2.46 27.48 22.51
C GLY A 230 -1.99 26.71 23.75
N GLN A 231 -2.64 26.93 24.89
CA GLN A 231 -2.40 26.20 26.16
C GLN A 231 -3.41 25.05 26.38
N SER A 232 -4.08 24.58 25.33
CA SER A 232 -5.07 23.52 25.43
C SER A 232 -4.43 22.16 25.72
N LYS A 233 -5.06 21.38 26.59
CA LYS A 233 -4.68 19.97 26.86
C LYS A 233 -5.30 18.98 25.86
N VAL A 234 -6.11 19.45 24.91
CA VAL A 234 -6.80 18.57 23.93
C VAL A 234 -5.84 17.71 23.11
N PRO A 235 -4.71 18.22 22.56
CA PRO A 235 -3.77 17.38 21.83
C PRO A 235 -3.17 16.27 22.71
N GLN A 236 -2.88 16.56 23.98
CA GLN A 236 -2.35 15.58 24.95
C GLN A 236 -3.36 14.47 25.26
N TYR A 237 -4.63 14.81 25.45
CA TYR A 237 -5.69 13.82 25.66
C TYR A 237 -5.95 13.00 24.40
N PHE A 238 -5.95 13.61 23.22
CA PHE A 238 -6.10 12.88 21.95
C PHE A 238 -4.94 11.91 21.73
N GLN A 239 -3.71 12.34 21.98
CA GLN A 239 -2.53 11.46 21.95
C GLN A 239 -2.67 10.32 22.96
N SER A 240 -3.07 10.61 24.20
CA SER A 240 -3.26 9.58 25.24
C SER A 240 -4.33 8.56 24.85
N LEU A 241 -5.44 9.00 24.24
CA LEU A 241 -6.47 8.11 23.71
C LEU A 241 -5.91 7.22 22.60
N PHE A 242 -5.18 7.78 21.64
CA PHE A 242 -4.58 7.02 20.54
C PHE A 242 -3.53 6.02 21.04
N GLU A 243 -2.65 6.43 21.94
CA GLU A 243 -1.60 5.58 22.54
C GLU A 243 -2.17 4.47 23.44
N SER A 244 -3.31 4.72 24.08
CA SER A 244 -4.00 3.69 24.88
C SER A 244 -4.65 2.60 24.03
N GLY A 245 -4.66 2.75 22.70
CA GLY A 245 -5.25 1.76 21.80
C GLY A 245 -6.78 1.78 21.75
N ILE A 246 -7.40 2.81 22.36
CA ILE A 246 -8.83 3.11 22.19
C ILE A 246 -8.98 3.72 20.81
N GLN A 247 -9.00 2.85 19.80
CA GLN A 247 -9.16 3.24 18.41
C GLN A 247 -10.62 3.68 18.22
N MET A 248 -10.82 4.98 17.99
CA MET A 248 -12.12 5.48 17.54
C MET A 248 -12.39 4.89 16.16
N ASP A 249 -13.53 4.23 16.01
CA ASP A 249 -13.99 3.82 14.69
C ASP A 249 -14.19 5.08 13.83
N GLU A 250 -13.93 5.01 12.53
CA GLU A 250 -13.93 6.19 11.66
C GLU A 250 -15.31 6.88 11.64
N SER A 251 -16.37 6.13 11.91
CA SER A 251 -17.73 6.64 12.10
C SER A 251 -17.88 7.59 13.29
N ASP A 252 -17.11 7.39 14.37
CA ASP A 252 -17.22 8.17 15.61
C ASP A 252 -16.53 9.54 15.49
N ILE A 253 -15.49 9.62 14.64
CA ILE A 253 -14.70 10.83 14.45
C ILE A 253 -15.47 11.90 13.66
N LYS A 254 -16.35 11.50 12.72
CA LYS A 254 -17.19 12.45 11.97
C LYS A 254 -18.11 13.27 12.89
N PHE A 255 -18.57 12.68 14.00
CA PHE A 255 -19.44 13.34 14.97
C PHE A 255 -18.75 14.51 15.71
N LEU A 256 -17.43 14.44 15.90
CA LEU A 256 -16.66 15.48 16.59
C LEU A 256 -16.33 16.68 15.69
N GLY A 257 -16.27 16.49 14.36
CA GLY A 257 -15.92 17.54 13.41
C GLY A 257 -17.07 18.50 13.05
N GLU A 258 -18.31 17.98 12.92
CA GLU A 258 -19.47 18.78 12.48
C GLU A 258 -19.96 19.78 13.54
N SER A 259 -19.65 19.57 14.82
CA SER A 259 -20.02 20.50 15.90
C SER A 259 -19.15 21.77 15.96
N SER A 260 -18.08 21.87 15.16
CA SER A 260 -17.05 22.93 15.26
C SER A 260 -16.98 23.90 14.06
N LEU A 261 -17.47 23.51 12.87
CA LEU A 261 -17.15 24.21 11.62
C LEU A 261 -18.29 25.09 11.08
N ALA A 262 -18.46 26.26 11.70
CA ALA A 262 -19.08 27.42 11.06
C ALA A 262 -18.01 28.53 10.84
N GLY A 263 -17.46 28.59 9.63
CA GLY A 263 -16.76 29.78 9.12
C GLY A 263 -15.25 29.65 8.81
N SER A 264 -14.94 29.76 7.51
CA SER A 264 -13.77 30.36 6.85
C SER A 264 -12.52 29.53 6.43
N ASN A 265 -12.18 29.76 5.15
CA ASN A 265 -10.89 29.86 4.42
C ASN A 265 -9.66 29.06 4.87
N LEU A 266 -9.27 28.08 4.04
CA LEU A 266 -8.09 27.22 4.20
C LEU A 266 -6.83 27.77 3.47
N LYS A 267 -5.69 27.73 4.16
CA LYS A 267 -4.33 27.78 3.57
C LYS A 267 -3.61 26.44 3.84
N LYS A 268 -2.91 25.93 2.82
CA LYS A 268 -2.30 24.58 2.75
C LYS A 268 -0.81 24.61 3.15
N TRP A 269 -0.36 23.68 4.00
CA TRP A 269 1.07 23.49 4.38
C TRP A 269 1.42 22.00 4.65
N ARG A 270 2.71 21.61 4.52
CA ARG A 270 3.27 20.24 4.68
C ARG A 270 4.05 20.07 6.00
N SER A 271 4.02 18.88 6.62
CA SER A 271 4.99 18.43 7.63
C SER A 271 5.02 16.89 7.78
N SER A 272 6.00 16.36 8.52
CA SER A 272 6.63 15.03 8.52
C SER A 272 6.61 14.29 9.88
N SER A 273 6.71 12.94 9.81
CA SER A 273 7.26 11.93 10.78
C SER A 273 6.28 11.02 11.59
N PRO A 274 6.67 9.74 11.89
CA PRO A 274 5.72 8.63 12.20
C PRO A 274 5.79 8.03 13.61
N LEU A 275 4.71 7.38 14.06
CA LEU A 275 4.78 6.17 14.90
C LEU A 275 3.54 5.25 14.74
N LYS A 276 3.75 3.92 14.75
CA LYS A 276 2.76 2.82 14.67
C LYS A 276 2.70 2.03 15.99
N ARG A 277 1.53 1.47 16.37
CA ARG A 277 1.34 0.03 16.72
C ARG A 277 -0.12 -0.34 17.09
N HIS A 278 -0.40 -1.64 17.01
CA HIS A 278 -1.68 -2.38 17.07
C HIS A 278 -2.29 -2.53 18.47
N SER A 279 -3.62 -2.72 18.57
CA SER A 279 -4.28 -3.25 19.78
C SER A 279 -5.65 -3.93 19.56
N LEU A 280 -5.90 -4.91 20.46
CA LEU A 280 -7.17 -5.55 20.81
C LEU A 280 -8.08 -4.59 21.61
N ILE A 281 -9.39 -4.83 21.57
CA ILE A 281 -10.45 -3.97 22.13
C ILE A 281 -10.77 -4.34 23.59
N ALA A 282 -10.90 -3.32 24.44
CA ALA A 282 -11.64 -3.37 25.71
C ALA A 282 -12.52 -2.10 25.82
N TYR A 283 -13.80 -2.26 26.15
CA TYR A 283 -14.75 -1.14 26.24
C TYR A 283 -14.82 -0.57 27.66
N PHE A 284 -14.71 0.77 27.77
CA PHE A 284 -15.23 1.54 28.91
C PHE A 284 -15.92 2.80 28.36
N LEU A 285 -17.19 3.01 28.72
CA LEU A 285 -17.97 4.21 28.40
C LEU A 285 -17.83 5.24 29.52
N GLN A 286 -17.42 6.46 29.20
CA GLN A 286 -17.51 7.61 30.12
C GLN A 286 -18.05 8.85 29.38
N ASP A 287 -19.09 9.46 29.97
CA ASP A 287 -19.95 10.51 29.42
C ASP A 287 -19.30 11.91 29.55
N PHE A 288 -19.00 12.57 28.42
CA PHE A 288 -18.34 13.91 28.36
C PHE A 288 -19.34 15.06 28.14
N ARG A 289 -20.38 15.18 28.96
CA ARG A 289 -21.47 16.13 28.71
C ARG A 289 -21.26 17.61 29.10
N ASN A 290 -20.10 18.05 29.61
CA ASN A 290 -19.94 19.44 30.08
C ASN A 290 -18.53 20.05 29.89
N PHE A 291 -18.11 20.32 28.65
CA PHE A 291 -16.95 21.19 28.38
C PHE A 291 -17.33 22.34 27.43
N ARG A 292 -17.27 23.59 27.94
CA ARG A 292 -17.35 24.82 27.13
C ARG A 292 -15.93 25.27 26.78
N PHE A 293 -15.54 25.13 25.51
CA PHE A 293 -14.26 25.66 25.03
C PHE A 293 -14.41 27.15 24.68
N HIS A 294 -13.57 28.02 25.27
CA HIS A 294 -13.51 29.46 24.93
C HIS A 294 -12.55 29.77 23.76
N ASN A 295 -11.76 28.79 23.30
CA ASN A 295 -10.91 28.90 22.12
C ASN A 295 -11.33 27.86 21.08
N ARG A 296 -11.48 28.29 19.82
CA ARG A 296 -11.88 27.43 18.71
C ARG A 296 -10.66 26.62 18.25
N ILE A 297 -10.58 25.35 18.67
CA ILE A 297 -9.55 24.40 18.21
C ILE A 297 -10.05 23.77 16.92
N GLN A 298 -9.27 23.92 15.84
CA GLN A 298 -9.54 23.22 14.59
C GLN A 298 -8.69 21.95 14.51
N ILE A 299 -9.37 20.82 14.43
CA ILE A 299 -8.75 19.52 14.16
C ILE A 299 -8.84 19.32 12.65
N SER A 300 -7.70 19.22 11.98
CA SER A 300 -7.65 18.83 10.58
C SER A 300 -7.00 17.46 10.48
N SER A 301 -7.69 16.51 9.87
CA SER A 301 -7.04 15.33 9.32
C SER A 301 -6.32 15.76 8.04
N HIS A 302 -5.03 15.46 7.96
CA HIS A 302 -4.32 15.49 6.69
C HIS A 302 -4.12 14.06 6.23
N ALA A 303 -5.19 13.48 5.72
CA ALA A 303 -5.10 12.32 4.85
C ALA A 303 -4.77 12.83 3.44
N ARG A 304 -3.48 12.99 3.12
CA ARG A 304 -3.10 12.82 1.72
C ARG A 304 -3.27 11.33 1.50
N GLN A 305 -4.45 10.85 1.09
CA GLN A 305 -4.74 9.41 0.88
C GLN A 305 -3.54 8.79 0.15
N PRO A 306 -2.63 8.14 0.88
CA PRO A 306 -1.54 7.45 0.25
C PRO A 306 -2.12 6.07 0.03
N THR A 307 -2.43 5.73 -1.22
CA THR A 307 -2.67 4.35 -1.58
C THR A 307 -1.40 3.59 -1.27
N THR A 308 -1.40 3.00 -0.09
CA THR A 308 -0.21 2.47 0.54
C THR A 308 -0.15 1.03 0.14
N VAL A 309 0.56 0.71 -0.93
CA VAL A 309 0.46 -0.63 -1.48
C VAL A 309 1.35 -1.58 -0.69
N THR A 310 0.77 -2.62 -0.09
CA THR A 310 1.52 -3.80 0.41
C THR A 310 1.05 -5.04 -0.33
N LYS A 311 1.95 -6.03 -0.41
CA LYS A 311 1.81 -7.16 -1.32
C LYS A 311 1.71 -8.51 -0.62
N PHE A 312 0.96 -9.41 -1.26
CA PHE A 312 0.96 -10.85 -0.99
C PHE A 312 1.27 -11.66 -2.24
N TRP A 313 2.01 -12.75 -2.11
CA TRP A 313 2.23 -13.70 -3.20
C TRP A 313 2.17 -15.14 -2.72
N THR A 314 1.99 -16.05 -3.68
CA THR A 314 1.94 -17.51 -3.55
C THR A 314 3.16 -18.18 -4.19
#